data_AF-A0A933TEJ0-F1
#
_entry.id   AF-A0A933TEJ0-F1
#
_cell.length_a   1.000
_cell.length_b   1.000
_cell.length_c   1.000
_cell.angle_alpha   90.00
_cell.angle_beta   90.00
_cell.angle_gamma   90.00
#
_symmetry.space_group_name_H-M   'P 1'
#
loop_
_entity.id
_entity.type
_entity.pdbx_description
1 polymer ?
#
loop_
_entity_poly.entity_id
_entity_poly.type
_entity_poly.pdbx_seq_one_letter_code
_entity_poly.pdbx_strand_id
1 'polypeptide(L)'
;MVISSPRPVIPRIRSIEFVGAPPENPDSGSADIRVNLEDGSASVFGVLTPSHAAHKMNEAGKDFSYGDPVLFARRLDQEGLGKAVEAMAADMSGFWLRYYNSQRGEKKKPKGRKK
;
A
#
# COMPACT_ATOMS: atom_id res chain seq x y z
N MET A 1 -22.63 20.84 -24.14
CA MET A 1 -21.32 21.24 -23.59
C MET A 1 -20.70 19.99 -23.00
N VAL A 2 -19.73 19.37 -23.69
CA VAL A 2 -19.10 18.13 -23.21
C VAL A 2 -17.99 18.54 -22.27
N ILE A 3 -18.21 18.44 -20.97
CA ILE A 3 -17.17 18.69 -19.98
C ILE A 3 -16.22 17.51 -20.08
N SER A 4 -15.14 17.66 -20.85
CA SER A 4 -14.06 16.67 -20.88
C SER A 4 -13.52 16.57 -19.45
N SER A 5 -13.81 15.47 -18.76
CA SER A 5 -13.17 15.19 -17.48
C SER A 5 -11.65 15.22 -17.68
N PRO A 6 -10.89 15.92 -16.83
CA PRO A 6 -9.44 15.91 -16.93
C PRO A 6 -8.98 14.45 -16.85
N ARG A 7 -8.08 14.06 -17.76
CA ARG A 7 -7.48 12.72 -17.72
C ARG A 7 -6.86 12.52 -16.34
N PRO A 8 -7.09 11.38 -15.67
CA PRO A 8 -6.48 11.10 -14.38
C PRO A 8 -4.96 11.21 -14.53
N VAL A 9 -4.33 12.07 -13.73
CA VAL A 9 -2.87 12.16 -13.70
C VAL A 9 -2.36 10.87 -13.04
N ILE A 10 -1.51 10.16 -13.77
CA ILE A 10 -0.86 8.96 -13.24
C ILE A 10 0.10 9.41 -12.13
N PRO A 11 -0.06 8.90 -10.89
CA PRO A 11 0.83 9.26 -9.79
C PRO A 11 2.25 8.78 -10.12
N ARG A 12 3.22 9.69 -10.00
CA ARG A 12 4.63 9.37 -10.19
C ARG A 12 5.27 9.03 -8.85
N ILE A 13 5.94 7.89 -8.79
CA ILE A 13 6.58 7.38 -7.59
C ILE A 13 7.91 8.13 -7.41
N ARG A 14 8.10 8.72 -6.23
CA ARG A 14 9.35 9.36 -5.82
C ARG A 14 10.26 8.38 -5.07
N SER A 15 9.69 7.65 -4.12
CA SER A 15 10.43 6.64 -3.34
C SER A 15 9.50 5.61 -2.72
N ILE A 16 10.07 4.46 -2.37
CA ILE A 16 9.40 3.38 -1.64
C ILE A 16 10.27 3.06 -0.44
N GLU A 17 9.69 2.97 0.74
CA GLU A 17 10.39 2.67 1.98
C GLU A 17 9.60 1.69 2.84
N PHE A 18 10.28 0.86 3.62
CA PHE A 18 9.63 0.11 4.68
C PHE A 18 9.24 1.06 5.81
N VAL A 19 8.02 0.90 6.34
CA VAL A 19 7.54 1.71 7.48
C VAL A 19 8.22 1.28 8.79
N GLY A 20 8.80 0.08 8.83
CA GLY A 20 9.62 -0.44 9.92
C GLY A 20 10.89 -1.11 9.41
N ALA A 21 11.46 -2.01 10.21
CA ALA A 21 12.57 -2.83 9.76
C ALA A 21 12.14 -3.68 8.55
N PRO A 22 13.01 -3.85 7.54
CA PRO A 22 12.75 -4.79 6.46
C PRO A 22 12.59 -6.21 7.04
N PRO A 23 11.81 -7.09 6.38
CA PRO A 23 11.63 -8.46 6.85
C PRO A 23 12.96 -9.21 6.84
N GLU A 24 13.20 -10.02 7.87
CA GLU A 24 14.41 -10.85 7.98
C GLU A 24 14.51 -11.86 6.82
N ASN A 25 13.35 -12.40 6.40
CA ASN A 25 13.25 -13.30 5.26
C ASN A 25 12.40 -12.64 4.14
N PRO A 26 13.03 -12.19 3.04
CA PRO A 26 12.29 -11.56 1.94
C PRO A 26 11.39 -12.54 1.17
N ASP A 27 11.60 -13.85 1.25
CA ASP A 27 10.82 -14.86 0.53
C ASP A 27 9.58 -15.36 1.29
N SER A 28 9.44 -15.01 2.57
CA SER A 28 8.32 -15.44 3.40
C SER A 28 8.07 -14.46 4.53
N GLY A 29 7.13 -13.55 4.32
CA GLY A 29 6.71 -12.62 5.35
C GLY A 29 5.62 -11.63 4.92
N SER A 30 5.50 -10.61 5.74
CA SER A 30 4.68 -9.42 5.55
C SER A 30 5.47 -8.18 5.94
N ALA A 31 5.24 -7.06 5.26
CA ALA A 31 5.78 -5.76 5.64
C ALA A 31 4.81 -4.64 5.29
N ASP A 32 4.91 -3.50 5.97
CA ASP A 32 4.24 -2.27 5.56
C ASP A 32 5.22 -1.40 4.76
N ILE A 33 4.77 -0.89 3.62
CA ILE A 33 5.55 0.05 2.80
C ILE A 33 4.88 1.41 2.72
N ARG A 34 5.69 2.45 2.62
CA ARG A 34 5.26 3.80 2.24
C ARG A 34 5.75 4.09 0.83
N VAL A 35 4.83 4.49 -0.03
CA VAL A 35 5.10 4.97 -1.39
C VAL A 35 4.94 6.48 -1.39
N ASN A 36 6.05 7.21 -1.46
CA ASN A 36 6.03 8.66 -1.58
C ASN A 36 5.88 9.05 -3.05
N LEU A 37 4.99 9.98 -3.34
CA LEU A 37 4.70 10.45 -4.70
C LEU A 37 5.37 11.81 -4.97
N GLU A 38 5.59 12.13 -6.24
CA GLU A 38 6.22 13.39 -6.66
C GLU A 38 5.38 14.63 -6.30
N ASP A 39 4.07 14.49 -6.15
CA ASP A 39 3.16 15.58 -5.72
C ASP A 39 3.22 15.86 -4.21
N GLY A 40 4.06 15.14 -3.48
CA GLY A 40 4.23 15.26 -2.04
C GLY A 40 3.25 14.42 -1.21
N SER A 41 2.28 13.76 -1.83
CA SER A 41 1.41 12.80 -1.15
C SER A 41 2.09 11.45 -0.96
N ALA A 42 1.54 10.58 -0.09
CA ALA A 42 2.10 9.27 0.17
C ALA A 42 1.03 8.23 0.49
N SER A 43 1.20 7.01 -0.01
CA SER A 43 0.32 5.88 0.28
C SER A 43 1.02 4.88 1.20
N VAL A 44 0.29 4.30 2.15
CA VAL A 44 0.82 3.26 3.05
C VAL A 44 -0.09 2.04 2.98
N PHE A 45 0.48 0.88 2.69
CA PHE A 45 -0.26 -0.37 2.62
C PHE A 45 0.64 -1.57 2.93
N GLY A 46 -0.01 -2.68 3.30
CA GLY A 46 0.67 -3.94 3.58
C GLY A 46 1.08 -4.65 2.30
N VAL A 47 2.20 -5.36 2.36
CA VAL A 47 2.68 -6.26 1.32
C VAL A 47 2.94 -7.62 1.92
N LEU A 48 2.39 -8.67 1.29
CA LEU A 48 2.53 -10.04 1.76
C LEU A 48 3.10 -10.93 0.65
N THR A 49 3.92 -11.89 1.08
CA THR A 49 4.26 -13.04 0.24
C THR A 49 3.09 -14.04 0.19
N PRO A 50 2.84 -14.71 -0.95
CA PRO A 50 1.79 -15.73 -1.03
C PRO A 50 1.95 -16.87 -0.02
N SER A 51 3.20 -17.29 0.24
CA SER A 51 3.54 -18.30 1.25
C SER A 51 3.09 -17.88 2.65
N HIS A 52 3.29 -16.61 3.02
CA HIS A 52 2.87 -16.09 4.32
C HIS A 52 1.35 -16.03 4.47
N ALA A 53 0.62 -15.67 3.41
CA ALA A 53 -0.85 -15.72 3.43
C ALA A 53 -1.37 -17.14 3.62
N ALA A 54 -0.82 -18.12 2.90
CA ALA A 54 -1.18 -19.53 3.08
C ALA A 54 -0.89 -20.02 4.51
N HIS A 55 0.26 -19.65 5.06
CA HIS A 55 0.62 -19.97 6.44
C HIS A 55 -0.39 -19.40 7.44
N LYS A 56 -0.76 -18.12 7.30
CA LYS A 56 -1.74 -17.47 8.18
C LYS A 56 -3.13 -18.10 8.13
N MET A 57 -3.57 -18.51 6.94
CA MET A 57 -4.84 -19.23 6.76
C MET A 57 -4.83 -20.58 7.47
N ASN A 58 -3.74 -21.34 7.31
CA ASN A 58 -3.56 -22.64 7.98
C ASN A 58 -3.53 -22.49 9.51
N GLU A 59 -2.78 -21.51 10.04
CA GLU A 59 -2.73 -21.21 11.48
C GLU A 59 -4.12 -20.88 12.05
N ALA A 60 -4.93 -20.14 11.28
CA ALA A 60 -6.27 -19.75 11.69
C ALA A 60 -7.32 -20.85 11.51
N GLY A 61 -6.98 -21.95 10.81
CA GLY A 61 -7.94 -23.00 10.43
C GLY A 61 -9.04 -22.49 9.49
N LYS A 62 -8.71 -21.56 8.58
CA LYS A 62 -9.66 -20.93 7.66
C LYS A 62 -9.12 -20.92 6.23
N ASP A 63 -9.99 -21.13 5.26
CA ASP A 63 -9.66 -21.04 3.83
C ASP A 63 -9.75 -19.60 3.27
N PHE A 64 -9.88 -18.59 4.14
CA PHE A 64 -10.03 -17.19 3.74
C PHE A 64 -9.39 -16.22 4.74
N SER A 65 -9.03 -15.04 4.25
CA SER A 65 -8.56 -13.89 5.04
C SER A 65 -9.07 -12.59 4.41
N TYR A 66 -9.34 -11.57 5.26
CA TYR A 66 -9.76 -10.23 4.84
C TYR A 66 -9.24 -9.19 5.85
N GLY A 67 -9.12 -7.94 5.43
CA GLY A 67 -8.61 -6.87 6.28
C GLY A 67 -8.23 -5.64 5.47
N ASP A 68 -7.23 -4.91 5.96
CA ASP A 68 -6.62 -3.80 5.21
C ASP A 68 -6.11 -4.32 3.85
N PRO A 69 -6.15 -3.50 2.79
CA PRO A 69 -5.68 -3.92 1.49
C PRO A 69 -4.20 -4.32 1.48
N VAL A 70 -3.90 -5.38 0.73
CA VAL A 70 -2.57 -5.98 0.66
C VAL A 70 -2.13 -6.12 -0.80
N LEU A 71 -0.91 -5.69 -1.10
CA LEU A 71 -0.23 -6.04 -2.33
C LEU A 71 0.44 -7.41 -2.15
N PHE A 72 0.25 -8.33 -3.08
CA PHE A 72 1.00 -9.58 -3.10
C PHE A 72 2.27 -9.42 -3.92
N ALA A 73 3.41 -9.69 -3.29
CA ALA A 73 4.71 -9.68 -3.93
C ALA A 73 5.43 -11.01 -3.69
N ARG A 74 6.10 -11.54 -4.71
CA ARG A 74 6.86 -12.79 -4.56
C ARG A 74 7.99 -12.65 -3.54
N ARG A 75 8.60 -11.47 -3.46
CA ARG A 75 9.71 -11.14 -2.57
C ARG A 75 9.53 -9.75 -1.97
N LEU A 76 9.94 -9.58 -0.72
CA LEU A 76 9.88 -8.34 0.04
C LEU A 76 11.26 -7.67 0.08
N ASP A 77 11.80 -7.38 -1.10
CA ASP A 77 13.03 -6.62 -1.29
C ASP A 77 12.76 -5.35 -2.12
N GLN A 78 13.69 -4.40 -2.07
CA GLN A 78 13.50 -3.08 -2.67
C GLN A 78 13.23 -3.17 -4.19
N GLU A 79 13.90 -4.09 -4.88
CA GLU A 79 13.77 -4.27 -6.33
C GLU A 79 12.40 -4.83 -6.71
N GLY A 80 11.99 -5.93 -6.06
CA GLY A 80 10.70 -6.59 -6.33
C GLY A 80 9.52 -5.68 -5.98
N LEU A 81 9.61 -4.99 -4.85
CA LEU A 81 8.61 -4.01 -4.43
C LEU A 81 8.55 -2.82 -5.40
N GLY A 82 9.70 -2.32 -5.87
CA GLY A 82 9.78 -1.26 -6.87
C GLY A 82 8.97 -1.59 -8.13
N LYS A 83 9.26 -2.73 -8.75
CA LYS A 83 8.56 -3.19 -9.96
C LYS A 83 7.06 -3.37 -9.72
N ALA A 84 6.68 -3.92 -8.57
CA ALA A 84 5.28 -4.15 -8.24
C ALA A 84 4.49 -2.83 -8.08
N VAL A 85 5.07 -1.86 -7.38
CA VAL A 85 4.45 -0.55 -7.16
C VAL A 85 4.41 0.27 -8.47
N GLU A 86 5.43 0.20 -9.31
CA GLU A 86 5.42 0.82 -10.65
C GLU A 86 4.31 0.25 -11.54
N ALA A 87 4.17 -1.08 -11.57
CA ALA A 87 3.09 -1.72 -12.31
C ALA A 87 1.71 -1.31 -11.78
N MET A 88 1.56 -1.24 -10.45
CA MET A 88 0.34 -0.78 -9.77
C MET A 88 0.02 0.71 -10.04
N ALA A 89 1.04 1.56 -10.18
CA ALA A 89 0.86 2.97 -10.55
C ALA A 89 0.40 3.13 -12.00
N ALA A 90 0.91 2.29 -12.91
CA ALA A 90 0.50 2.26 -14.31
C ALA A 90 -0.91 1.69 -14.49
N ASP A 91 -1.30 0.72 -13.66
CA ASP A 91 -2.62 0.10 -13.71
C ASP A 91 -3.73 1.06 -13.27
N MET A 92 -4.87 1.01 -13.98
CA MET A 92 -6.04 1.86 -13.74
C MET A 92 -5.70 3.35 -13.51
N SER A 93 -4.66 3.86 -14.18
CA SER A 93 -4.13 5.21 -13.98
C SER A 93 -3.82 5.53 -12.51
N GLY A 94 -3.24 4.59 -11.77
CA GLY A 94 -2.82 4.71 -10.37
C GLY A 94 -3.96 4.81 -9.37
N PHE A 95 -5.14 4.29 -9.72
CA PHE A 95 -6.31 4.24 -8.84
C PHE A 95 -5.97 3.63 -7.47
N TRP A 96 -5.24 2.51 -7.47
CA TRP A 96 -4.92 1.78 -6.25
C TRP A 96 -4.07 2.58 -5.28
N LEU A 97 -3.10 3.36 -5.78
CA LEU A 97 -2.28 4.24 -4.93
C LEU A 97 -3.13 5.33 -4.28
N ARG A 98 -4.09 5.91 -5.01
CA ARG A 98 -5.02 6.89 -4.44
C ARG A 98 -5.97 6.26 -3.42
N TYR A 99 -6.45 5.05 -3.69
CA TYR A 99 -7.30 4.32 -2.75
C TYR A 99 -6.57 4.02 -1.44
N TYR A 100 -5.28 3.66 -1.49
CA TYR A 100 -4.48 3.46 -0.28
C TYR A 100 -3.91 4.74 0.34
N ASN A 101 -4.03 5.89 -0.34
CA ASN A 101 -3.68 7.22 0.18
C ASN A 101 -4.77 7.76 1.13
N SER A 102 -5.92 7.07 1.31
CA SER A 102 -6.97 7.51 2.23
C SER A 102 -6.54 7.31 3.69
N GLN A 103 -5.70 8.22 4.17
CA GLN A 103 -5.31 8.52 5.55
C GLN A 103 -5.59 7.42 6.59
N ARG A 104 -4.60 6.55 6.81
CA ARG A 104 -4.48 5.84 8.09
C ARG A 104 -4.01 6.85 9.16
N GLY A 105 -4.94 7.71 9.60
CA GLY A 105 -4.73 8.63 10.72
C GLY A 105 -5.12 10.08 10.47
N GLU A 106 -6.41 10.39 10.32
CA GLU A 106 -6.88 11.64 10.90
C GLU A 106 -6.60 11.57 12.40
N LYS A 107 -5.56 12.28 12.86
CA LYS A 107 -5.40 12.61 14.28
C LYS A 107 -6.72 13.28 14.71
N LYS A 108 -7.47 12.63 15.61
CA LYS A 108 -8.66 13.22 16.24
C LYS A 108 -8.35 14.66 16.62
N LYS A 109 -9.12 15.62 16.08
CA LYS A 109 -9.09 17.02 16.54
C LYS A 109 -9.16 17.02 18.07
N PRO A 110 -8.28 17.74 18.80
CA PRO A 110 -8.50 17.93 20.23
C PRO A 110 -9.88 18.56 20.39
N LYS A 111 -10.77 17.87 21.12
CA LYS A 111 -12.07 18.41 21.51
C LYS A 111 -11.80 19.76 22.18
N GLY A 112 -12.37 20.82 21.61
CA GLY A 112 -12.33 22.14 22.20
C GLY A 112 -12.71 22.08 23.67
N ARG A 113 -11.86 22.62 24.53
CA ARG A 113 -12.19 22.85 25.92
C ARG A 113 -13.17 24.01 25.94
N LYS A 114 -14.45 23.72 26.15
CA LYS A 114 -15.48 24.72 26.43
C LYS A 114 -15.31 25.21 27.87
N LYS A 115 -15.30 26.54 27.99
CA LYS A 115 -15.38 27.42 29.17
C LYS A 115 -14.23 27.35 30.16
#